data_AF-A0A072NDR7-F1
#
_entry.id   AF-A0A072NDR7-F1
#
_cell.length_a   1.000
_cell.length_b   1.000
_cell.length_c   1.000
_cell.angle_alpha   90.00
_cell.angle_beta   90.00
_cell.angle_gamma   90.00
#
_symmetry.space_group_name_H-M   'P 1'
#
loop_
_entity.id
_entity.type
_entity.pdbx_description
1 polymer ?
#
loop_
_entity_poly.entity_id
_entity_poly.type
_entity_poly.pdbx_seq_one_letter_code
_entity_poly.pdbx_strand_id
1 'polypeptide(L)' 'MKPYWKLTYKEKFYRTLWMIPLIILSHFIPEKIFVFVPKSIFLILIWIIFTVQLIYTYKQKNKY' A
#
# COMPACT_ATOMS: atom_id res chain seq x y z
N MET A 1 10.27 -1.59 -17.98
CA MET A 1 9.64 -1.91 -16.66
C MET A 1 9.43 -3.43 -16.61
N LYS A 2 10.04 -4.16 -15.67
CA LYS A 2 9.83 -5.63 -15.56
C LYS A 2 8.40 -5.88 -15.03
N PRO A 3 7.68 -6.89 -15.54
CA PRO A 3 6.33 -7.22 -15.05
C PRO A 3 6.36 -7.75 -13.61
N TYR A 4 5.30 -7.50 -12.83
CA TYR A 4 5.27 -7.71 -11.37
C TYR A 4 5.62 -9.15 -10.93
N TRP A 5 5.22 -10.13 -11.72
CA TRP A 5 5.52 -11.54 -11.46
C TRP A 5 7.00 -11.92 -11.63
N LYS A 6 7.78 -11.13 -12.38
CA LYS A 6 9.23 -11.32 -12.56
C LYS A 6 10.09 -10.51 -11.58
N LEU A 7 9.48 -9.72 -10.69
CA LEU A 7 10.22 -8.94 -9.70
C LEU A 7 10.68 -9.84 -8.54
N THR A 8 11.95 -9.70 -8.18
CA THR A 8 12.54 -10.29 -6.97
C THR A 8 11.87 -9.74 -5.71
N TYR A 9 12.00 -10.46 -4.59
CA TYR A 9 11.44 -10.02 -3.30
C TYR A 9 11.86 -8.59 -2.93
N LYS A 10 13.16 -8.26 -3.08
CA LYS A 10 13.68 -6.93 -2.79
C LYS A 10 13.00 -5.86 -3.66
N GLU A 11 12.88 -6.12 -4.97
CA GLU A 11 12.23 -5.17 -5.89
C GLU A 11 10.73 -4.98 -5.56
N LYS A 12 10.01 -6.05 -5.16
CA LYS A 12 8.62 -5.96 -4.70
C LYS A 12 8.51 -5.15 -3.40
N PHE A 13 9.39 -5.41 -2.44
CA PHE A 13 9.43 -4.71 -1.16
C PHE A 13 9.71 -3.22 -1.34
N TYR A 14 10.71 -2.83 -2.13
CA TYR A 14 10.96 -1.42 -2.45
C TYR A 14 9.75 -0.76 -3.11
N ARG A 15 9.06 -1.48 -4.00
CA ARG A 15 7.84 -0.99 -4.65
C ARG A 15 6.67 -0.79 -3.67
N THR A 16 6.52 -1.65 -2.67
CA THR A 16 5.57 -1.45 -1.56
C THR A 16 5.98 -0.30 -0.65
N LEU A 17 7.29 -0.09 -0.45
CA LEU A 17 7.84 1.00 0.35
C LEU A 17 7.46 2.39 -0.22
N TRP A 18 7.38 2.51 -1.54
CA TRP A 18 6.90 3.74 -2.22
C TRP A 18 5.44 4.09 -1.89
N MET A 19 4.65 3.16 -1.33
CA MET A 19 3.30 3.48 -0.87
C MET A 19 3.29 4.17 0.50
N ILE A 20 4.35 4.07 1.29
CA ILE A 20 4.42 4.70 2.62
C ILE A 20 4.30 6.23 2.53
N PRO A 21 5.02 6.94 1.64
CA PRO A 21 4.82 8.38 1.46
C PRO A 21 3.40 8.76 1.03
N LEU A 22 2.73 7.93 0.21
CA LEU A 22 1.34 8.15 -0.22
C LEU A 22 0.35 8.01 0.94
N ILE A 23 0.58 7.04 1.83
CA ILE A 23 -0.21 6.85 3.05
C ILE A 23 -0.03 8.03 4.00
N ILE A 24 1.19 8.56 4.13
CA ILE A 24 1.45 9.74 4.95
C ILE A 24 0.76 10.97 4.34
N LEU A 25 0.91 11.19 3.04
CA LEU A 25 0.26 12.29 2.32
C LEU A 25 -1.27 12.23 2.45
N SER A 26 -1.87 11.04 2.43
CA SER A 26 -3.33 10.92 2.57
C SER A 26 -3.86 11.40 3.92
N HIS A 27 -3.04 11.39 4.98
CA HIS A 27 -3.42 11.94 6.28
C HIS A 27 -3.50 13.47 6.26
N PHE A 28 -2.71 14.14 5.42
CA PHE A 28 -2.71 15.60 5.28
C PHE A 28 -3.81 16.12 4.34
N ILE A 29 -4.54 15.24 3.66
CA ILE A 29 -5.65 15.64 2.80
C ILE A 29 -6.76 16.23 3.68
N PRO A 30 -7.19 17.48 3.43
CA PRO A 30 -8.24 18.12 4.20
C PRO A 30 -9.59 17.42 4.01
N GLU A 31 -10.36 17.33 5.10
CA GLU A 31 -11.64 16.61 5.14
C GLU A 31 -12.68 17.17 4.17
N LYS A 32 -12.56 18.45 3.79
CA LYS A 32 -13.44 19.11 2.82
C LYS A 32 -13.41 18.47 1.42
N ILE A 33 -12.39 17.67 1.12
CA ILE A 33 -12.25 16.96 -0.17
C ILE A 33 -13.09 15.66 -0.15
N PHE A 34 -13.40 15.14 1.03
CA PHE A 34 -14.13 13.90 1.25
C PHE A 34 -15.64 14.18 1.38
N VAL A 35 -16.27 14.55 0.26
CA VAL A 35 -17.70 14.92 0.22
C VAL A 35 -18.64 13.71 0.34
N PHE A 36 -18.20 12.55 -0.17
CA PHE A 36 -19.04 11.34 -0.29
C PHE A 36 -18.64 10.19 0.65
N VAL A 37 -17.37 10.11 1.02
CA VAL A 37 -16.85 9.01 1.84
C VAL A 37 -16.06 9.59 3.00
N PRO A 38 -16.41 9.30 4.26
CA PRO A 38 -15.64 9.73 5.41
C PRO A 38 -14.15 9.40 5.26
N LYS A 39 -13.29 10.36 5.58
CA LYS A 39 -11.82 10.20 5.55
C LYS A 39 -11.36 8.97 6.33
N SER A 40 -12.02 8.66 7.45
CA SER A 40 -11.75 7.46 8.25
C SER A 40 -11.90 6.16 7.45
N ILE A 41 -12.97 6.03 6.65
CA ILE A 41 -13.22 4.84 5.82
C ILE A 41 -12.14 4.72 4.73
N PHE A 42 -11.78 5.84 4.11
CA PHE A 42 -10.72 5.86 3.09
C PHE A 42 -9.35 5.45 3.66
N LEU A 43 -9.00 5.95 4.85
CA LEU A 43 -7.76 5.59 5.55
C LEU A 43 -7.73 4.10 5.95
N ILE A 44 -8.85 3.56 6.43
CA ILE A 44 -8.97 2.14 6.77
C ILE A 44 -8.75 1.26 5.52
N LEU A 45 -9.35 1.63 4.39
CA LEU A 45 -9.19 0.91 3.12
C LEU A 45 -7.73 0.87 2.65
N ILE A 46 -7.05 2.01 2.72
CA ILE A 46 -5.62 2.11 2.40
C ILE A 46 -4.79 1.22 3.33
N TRP A 47 -5.10 1.22 4.63
CA TRP A 47 -4.42 0.38 5.62
C TRP A 47 -4.60 -1.13 5.35
N ILE A 48 -5.80 -1.56 4.96
CA ILE A 48 -6.09 -2.95 4.61
C ILE A 48 -5.26 -3.35 3.38
N ILE A 49 -5.26 -2.54 2.32
CA ILE A 49 -4.49 -2.83 1.09
C ILE A 49 -2.99 -2.95 1.40
N PHE A 50 -2.46 -2.04 2.22
CA PHE A 50 -1.05 -2.04 2.61
C PHE A 50 -0.69 -3.29 3.43
N THR A 51 -1.53 -3.67 4.39
CA THR A 51 -1.35 -4.87 5.22
C THR A 51 -1.39 -6.13 4.38
N VAL A 52 -2.35 -6.24 3.45
CA VAL A 52 -2.45 -7.37 2.52
C VAL A 52 -1.21 -7.48 1.65
N GLN A 53 -0.69 -6.37 1.12
CA GLN A 53 0.55 -6.36 0.33
C GLN A 53 1.76 -6.80 1.14
N LEU A 54 1.88 -6.37 2.40
CA LEU A 54 2.94 -6.82 3.31
C LEU A 54 2.87 -8.32 3.56
N ILE A 55 1.68 -8.84 3.90
CA ILE A 55 1.46 -10.27 4.13
C ILE A 55 1.77 -11.07 2.86
N TYR A 56 1.31 -10.63 1.69
CA TYR A 56 1.56 -11.33 0.43
C TYR A 56 3.06 -11.35 0.08
N THR A 57 3.74 -10.23 0.28
CA THR A 57 5.18 -10.11 0.06
C THR A 57 5.97 -11.00 1.01
N TYR A 58 5.57 -11.06 2.29
CA TYR A 58 6.20 -11.92 3.29
C TYR A 58 5.93 -13.41 3.06
N LYS A 59 4.69 -13.78 2.74
CA LYS A 59 4.32 -15.17 2.41
C LYS A 59 5.02 -15.66 1.15
N GLN A 60 5.23 -14.80 0.16
CA GLN A 60 6.02 -15.13 -1.03
C GLN A 60 7.49 -15.38 -0.70
N LYS A 61 8.08 -14.66 0.26
CA LYS A 61 9.43 -14.95 0.77
C LYS A 61 9.52 -16.32 1.42
N ASN A 62 8.48 -16.76 2.14
CA ASN A 62 8.50 -18.00 2.90
C ASN A 62 8.16 -19.25 2.08
N LYS A 63 7.77 -19.09 0.81
CA LYS A 63 7.39 -20.18 -0.11
C LYS A 63 8.56 -20.59 -1.03
N TYR A 64 9.67 -19.87 -0.98
CA TYR A 64 10.93 -20.13 -1.68
C TYR A 64 12.08 -20.13 -0.68
#